data_AF-A0A3S5CQG9-F1
#
_entry.id   AF-A0A3S5CQG9-F1
#
_cell.length_a   1.000
_cell.length_b   1.000
_cell.length_c   1.000
_cell.angle_alpha   90.00
_cell.angle_beta   90.00
_cell.angle_gamma   90.00
#
_symmetry.space_group_name_H-M   'P 1'
#
loop_
_entity.id
_entity.type
_entity.pdbx_description
1 polymer ?
#
loop_
_entity_poly.entity_id
_entity_poly.type
_entity_poly.pdbx_seq_one_letter_code
_entity_poly.pdbx_strand_id
1 'polypeptide(L)'
;MIRCWVNILPPLSRNYFSRSGVKYMLISLHLAGLSRMLGALKFIITCNCYFYSTCSGLDSKLYVDWVLCTPMFMWVLAGAITMLLFDLRLGISYFDPLGGGDSIMFQHMFWFFGHPEVYVLIIPESPVRYLGMVLAMFSIVVLGFIVWAYHMFTVGMDINSISFFSAVTALIGIPTGVKVISWVSMLTTGSVGLGDPVAHCIVSGVGFNLCLFPMHYFGMCGLPRRVCV
;
A
#
# COMPACT_ATOMS: atom_id res chain seq x y z
N MET A 1 9.70 6.44 -5.61
CA MET A 1 9.18 5.08 -5.33
C MET A 1 8.61 4.38 -6.58
N ILE A 2 7.71 4.99 -7.36
CA ILE A 2 7.00 4.29 -8.48
C ILE A 2 7.90 3.86 -9.66
N ARG A 3 8.96 4.61 -10.00
CA ARG A 3 9.93 4.21 -11.04
C ARG A 3 10.68 2.91 -10.69
N CYS A 4 10.93 2.65 -9.40
CA CYS A 4 11.66 1.46 -8.93
C CYS A 4 10.90 0.15 -9.18
N TRP A 5 9.57 0.17 -9.14
CA TRP A 5 8.76 -1.06 -9.13
C TRP A 5 8.70 -1.83 -10.46
N VAL A 6 8.86 -1.17 -11.62
CA VAL A 6 8.89 -1.92 -12.91
C VAL A 6 10.24 -2.56 -13.16
N ASN A 7 11.31 -1.97 -12.61
CA ASN A 7 12.67 -2.51 -12.79
C ASN A 7 12.90 -3.82 -12.02
N ILE A 8 12.03 -4.16 -11.06
CA ILE A 8 12.06 -5.45 -10.36
C ILE A 8 11.18 -6.53 -11.00
N LEU A 9 10.24 -6.17 -11.88
CA LEU A 9 9.33 -7.14 -12.49
C LEU A 9 10.11 -8.09 -13.42
N PRO A 10 10.02 -9.42 -13.21
CA PRO A 10 10.42 -10.39 -14.22
C PRO A 10 9.52 -10.25 -15.47
N PRO A 11 10.04 -10.46 -16.69
CA PRO A 11 11.42 -10.82 -17.05
C PRO A 11 12.38 -9.63 -17.20
N LEU A 12 11.89 -8.38 -17.08
CA LEU A 12 12.67 -7.16 -17.30
C LEU A 12 13.89 -7.06 -16.36
N SER A 13 13.71 -7.43 -15.09
CA SER A 13 14.77 -7.44 -14.08
C SER A 13 15.95 -8.36 -14.41
N ARG A 14 15.71 -9.44 -15.18
CA ARG A 14 16.71 -10.43 -15.58
C ARG A 14 17.36 -10.10 -16.93
N ASN A 15 16.58 -9.77 -17.95
CA ASN A 15 17.08 -9.67 -19.33
C ASN A 15 17.65 -8.30 -19.70
N TYR A 16 17.09 -7.22 -19.16
CA TYR A 16 17.45 -5.85 -19.58
C TYR A 16 18.15 -5.06 -18.47
N PHE A 17 17.86 -5.37 -17.21
CA PHE A 17 18.37 -4.64 -16.05
C PHE A 17 19.36 -5.44 -15.18
N SER A 18 20.02 -6.48 -15.74
CA SER A 18 20.97 -7.37 -15.02
C SER A 18 22.23 -6.69 -14.43
N ARG A 19 22.27 -5.35 -14.41
CA ARG A 19 23.27 -4.53 -13.74
C ARG A 19 23.14 -4.61 -12.21
N SER A 20 24.23 -4.24 -11.54
CA SER A 20 24.33 -4.09 -10.07
C SER A 20 23.18 -3.27 -9.45
N GLY A 21 22.56 -2.34 -10.20
CA GLY A 21 21.47 -1.48 -9.72
C GLY A 21 20.23 -2.21 -9.23
N VAL A 22 19.74 -3.23 -9.95
CA VAL A 22 18.58 -4.02 -9.49
C VAL A 22 18.95 -4.77 -8.21
N LYS A 23 20.16 -5.32 -8.12
CA LYS A 23 20.64 -6.03 -6.93
C LYS A 23 20.69 -5.11 -5.70
N TYR A 24 21.25 -3.91 -5.83
CA TYR A 24 21.25 -2.92 -4.75
C TYR A 24 19.84 -2.51 -4.33
N MET A 25 18.92 -2.38 -5.28
CA MET A 25 17.53 -2.06 -4.99
C MET A 25 16.81 -3.21 -4.25
N LEU A 26 17.04 -4.47 -4.63
CA LEU A 26 16.45 -5.63 -3.95
C LEU A 26 16.99 -5.77 -2.52
N ILE A 27 18.29 -5.52 -2.32
CA ILE A 27 18.90 -5.53 -0.98
C ILE A 27 18.40 -4.34 -0.14
N SER A 28 18.31 -3.14 -0.71
CA SER A 28 17.82 -1.97 0.01
C SER A 28 16.36 -2.12 0.41
N LEU A 29 15.53 -2.75 -0.43
CA LEU A 29 14.14 -3.03 -0.13
C LEU A 29 14.00 -4.07 1.01
N HIS A 30 14.87 -5.09 1.06
CA HIS A 30 14.93 -6.01 2.21
C HIS A 30 15.27 -5.27 3.51
N LEU A 31 16.30 -4.43 3.49
CA LEU A 31 16.71 -3.67 4.67
C LEU A 31 15.63 -2.68 5.12
N ALA A 32 14.96 -2.03 4.17
CA ALA A 32 13.82 -1.15 4.45
C ALA A 32 12.63 -1.93 5.06
N GLY A 33 12.36 -3.15 4.56
CA GLY A 33 11.36 -4.06 5.12
C GLY A 33 11.69 -4.44 6.58
N LEU A 34 12.92 -4.86 6.85
CA LEU A 34 13.39 -5.20 8.20
C LEU A 34 13.29 -4.01 9.16
N SER A 35 13.70 -2.82 8.73
CA SER A 35 13.58 -1.59 9.53
C SER A 35 12.13 -1.28 9.90
N ARG A 36 11.20 -1.42 8.94
CA ARG A 36 9.76 -1.23 9.16
C ARG A 36 9.17 -2.26 10.13
N MET A 37 9.59 -3.53 10.03
CA MET A 37 9.14 -4.57 10.97
C MET A 37 9.57 -4.27 12.40
N LEU A 38 10.84 -3.90 12.61
CA LEU A 38 11.35 -3.54 13.94
C LEU A 38 10.68 -2.26 14.47
N GLY A 39 10.41 -1.27 13.60
CA GLY A 39 9.65 -0.07 13.95
C GLY A 39 8.23 -0.38 14.39
N ALA A 40 7.53 -1.25 13.65
CA ALA A 40 6.18 -1.69 14.00
C ALA A 40 6.16 -2.45 15.35
N LEU A 41 7.09 -3.39 15.57
CA LEU A 41 7.23 -4.10 16.84
C LEU A 41 7.44 -3.14 18.02
N LYS A 42 8.33 -2.14 17.84
CA LYS A 42 8.59 -1.12 18.87
C LYS A 42 7.33 -0.31 19.19
N PHE A 43 6.58 0.10 18.18
CA PHE A 43 5.33 0.83 18.36
C PHE A 43 4.31 -0.02 19.12
N ILE A 44 4.11 -1.29 18.73
CA ILE A 44 3.21 -2.22 19.41
C ILE A 44 3.56 -2.36 20.89
N ILE A 45 4.84 -2.59 21.21
CA ILE A 45 5.28 -2.75 22.61
C ILE A 45 5.03 -1.45 23.38
N THR A 46 5.38 -0.30 22.79
CA THR A 46 5.25 1.00 23.45
C THR A 46 3.78 1.34 23.74
N CYS A 47 2.90 1.13 22.76
CA CYS A 47 1.46 1.33 22.94
C CYS A 47 0.90 0.38 24.00
N ASN A 48 1.21 -0.92 23.93
CA ASN A 48 0.74 -1.88 24.94
C ASN A 48 1.21 -1.52 26.35
N CYS A 49 2.48 -1.15 26.53
CA CYS A 49 3.00 -0.72 27.83
C CYS A 49 2.31 0.55 28.33
N TYR A 50 2.10 1.54 27.45
CA TYR A 50 1.44 2.80 27.81
C TYR A 50 -0.04 2.60 28.18
N PHE A 51 -0.78 1.79 27.43
CA PHE A 51 -2.18 1.55 27.74
C PHE A 51 -2.35 0.68 28.99
N TYR A 52 -1.49 -0.33 29.19
CA TYR A 52 -1.48 -1.12 30.42
C TYR A 52 -1.26 -0.25 31.67
N SER A 53 -0.41 0.79 31.58
CA SER A 53 -0.15 1.69 32.71
C SER A 53 -1.23 2.75 32.94
N THR A 54 -1.96 3.15 31.89
CA THR A 54 -2.75 4.40 31.91
C THR A 54 -4.27 4.19 31.79
N CYS A 55 -4.72 3.09 31.16
CA CYS A 55 -6.14 2.85 30.90
C CYS A 55 -6.51 1.35 30.99
N SER A 56 -7.44 0.99 31.88
CA SER A 56 -7.98 -0.38 32.02
C SER A 56 -9.19 -0.69 31.13
N GLY A 57 -9.55 0.21 30.20
CA GLY A 57 -10.76 0.13 29.35
C GLY A 57 -10.57 -0.62 28.03
N LEU A 58 -11.67 -1.19 27.51
CA LEU A 58 -11.75 -1.86 26.19
C LEU A 58 -11.52 -0.90 25.01
N ASP A 59 -11.90 0.37 25.14
CA ASP A 59 -11.84 1.36 24.04
C ASP A 59 -10.40 1.71 23.61
N SER A 60 -9.45 1.72 24.55
CA SER A 60 -8.02 1.93 24.25
C SER A 60 -7.36 0.71 23.60
N LYS A 61 -7.92 -0.49 23.80
CA LYS A 61 -7.34 -1.76 23.33
C LYS A 61 -7.53 -1.95 21.83
N LEU A 62 -8.68 -1.51 21.30
CA LEU A 62 -8.96 -1.54 19.87
C LEU A 62 -7.95 -0.73 19.06
N TYR A 63 -7.33 0.32 19.63
CA TYR A 63 -6.33 1.13 18.91
C TYR A 63 -5.00 0.39 18.69
N VAL A 64 -4.69 -0.58 19.56
CA VAL A 64 -3.39 -1.27 19.57
C VAL A 64 -3.35 -2.44 18.59
N ASP A 65 -4.49 -3.07 18.32
CA ASP A 65 -4.56 -4.25 17.45
C ASP A 65 -4.36 -3.91 15.96
N TRP A 66 -4.57 -2.65 15.53
CA TRP A 66 -4.35 -2.19 14.14
C TRP A 66 -2.90 -2.35 13.65
N VAL A 67 -1.95 -2.18 14.56
CA VAL A 67 -0.52 -2.22 14.24
C VAL A 67 -0.01 -3.67 14.17
N LEU A 68 -0.79 -4.65 14.60
CA LEU A 68 -0.43 -6.07 14.49
C LEU A 68 -0.49 -6.60 13.05
N CYS A 69 -1.21 -5.93 12.16
CA CYS A 69 -1.31 -6.35 10.76
C CYS A 69 0.00 -6.07 10.00
N THR A 70 0.67 -4.94 10.22
CA THR A 70 1.84 -4.51 9.42
C THR A 70 3.03 -5.48 9.36
N PRO A 71 3.44 -6.19 10.44
CA PRO A 71 4.61 -7.06 10.40
C PRO A 71 4.40 -8.38 9.64
N MET A 72 3.17 -8.92 9.60
CA MET A 72 2.90 -10.24 9.01
C MET A 72 3.04 -10.26 7.49
N PHE A 73 2.76 -9.13 6.81
CA PHE A 73 2.74 -9.08 5.35
C PHE A 73 4.11 -8.81 4.72
N MET A 74 5.05 -8.26 5.49
CA MET A 74 6.43 -8.02 5.04
C MET A 74 7.14 -9.31 4.63
N TRP A 75 6.75 -10.46 5.20
CA TRP A 75 7.30 -11.77 4.86
C TRP A 75 7.00 -12.19 3.42
N VAL A 76 5.83 -11.83 2.88
CA VAL A 76 5.47 -12.18 1.49
C VAL A 76 6.36 -11.43 0.50
N LEU A 77 6.57 -10.12 0.72
CA LEU A 77 7.48 -9.35 -0.12
C LEU A 77 8.94 -9.80 0.06
N ALA A 78 9.39 -10.02 1.29
CA ALA A 78 10.75 -10.51 1.54
C ALA A 78 11.00 -11.87 0.86
N GLY A 79 10.02 -12.78 0.90
CA GLY A 79 10.05 -14.04 0.16
C GLY A 79 10.15 -13.85 -1.36
N ALA A 80 9.30 -12.98 -1.93
CA ALA A 80 9.31 -12.68 -3.36
C ALA A 80 10.65 -12.08 -3.82
N ILE A 81 11.22 -11.15 -3.05
CA ILE A 81 12.51 -10.54 -3.36
C ILE A 81 13.65 -11.57 -3.19
N THR A 82 13.59 -12.45 -2.19
CA THR A 82 14.59 -13.51 -1.99
C THR A 82 14.59 -14.52 -3.14
N MET A 83 13.40 -14.97 -3.57
CA MET A 83 13.27 -15.83 -4.76
C MET A 83 13.81 -15.14 -6.01
N LEU A 84 13.53 -13.85 -6.18
CA LEU A 84 14.07 -13.08 -7.31
C LEU A 84 15.60 -12.94 -7.22
N LEU A 85 16.17 -12.77 -6.03
CA LEU A 85 17.62 -12.77 -5.83
C LEU A 85 18.24 -14.13 -6.16
N PHE A 86 17.56 -15.24 -5.87
CA PHE A 86 18.00 -16.58 -6.26
C PHE A 86 17.96 -16.78 -7.77
N ASP A 87 16.92 -16.31 -8.44
CA ASP A 87 16.86 -16.31 -9.91
C ASP A 87 18.01 -15.49 -10.52
N LEU A 88 18.36 -14.35 -9.91
CA LEU A 88 19.40 -13.45 -10.41
C LEU A 88 20.85 -13.85 -10.04
N ARG A 89 21.07 -14.60 -8.95
CA ARG A 89 22.41 -14.92 -8.43
C ARG A 89 22.76 -16.40 -8.52
N LEU A 90 21.80 -17.27 -8.25
CA LEU A 90 21.99 -18.72 -8.17
C LEU A 90 21.48 -19.44 -9.42
N GLY A 91 20.89 -18.72 -10.37
CA GLY A 91 20.40 -19.28 -11.63
C GLY A 91 19.17 -20.17 -11.47
N ILE A 92 18.43 -20.02 -10.36
CA ILE A 92 17.14 -20.68 -10.17
C ILE A 92 16.10 -20.06 -11.13
N SER A 93 14.98 -20.73 -11.32
CA SER A 93 13.91 -20.35 -12.24
C SER A 93 12.55 -20.30 -11.56
N TYR A 94 12.41 -19.55 -10.46
CA TYR A 94 11.09 -19.31 -9.85
C TYR A 94 10.16 -18.49 -10.76
N PHE A 95 10.69 -17.46 -11.42
CA PHE A 95 9.92 -16.50 -12.22
C PHE A 95 10.33 -16.47 -13.69
N ASP A 96 11.23 -17.36 -14.12
CA ASP A 96 11.73 -17.45 -15.49
C ASP A 96 10.98 -18.54 -16.29
N PRO A 97 10.14 -18.16 -17.28
CA PRO A 97 9.42 -19.12 -18.11
C PRO A 97 10.32 -20.09 -18.87
N LEU A 98 11.56 -19.69 -19.20
CA LEU A 98 12.51 -20.58 -19.89
C LEU A 98 12.94 -21.77 -19.02
N GLY A 99 12.93 -21.59 -17.70
CA GLY A 99 13.20 -22.63 -16.72
C GLY A 99 11.95 -23.20 -16.06
N GLY A 100 10.76 -22.97 -16.64
CA GLY A 100 9.47 -23.46 -16.14
C GLY A 100 8.85 -22.63 -15.01
N GLY A 101 9.43 -21.49 -14.64
CA GLY A 101 8.87 -20.55 -13.66
C GLY A 101 7.77 -19.66 -14.24
N ASP A 102 7.07 -18.93 -13.38
CA ASP A 102 6.00 -18.01 -13.80
C ASP A 102 6.26 -16.57 -13.35
N SER A 103 6.39 -15.65 -14.31
CA SER A 103 6.56 -14.22 -14.04
C SER A 103 5.32 -13.56 -13.41
N ILE A 104 4.12 -14.11 -13.62
CA ILE A 104 2.85 -13.58 -13.06
C ILE A 104 2.78 -13.91 -11.56
N MET A 105 3.35 -15.03 -11.12
CA MET A 105 3.51 -15.36 -9.70
C MET A 105 4.20 -14.22 -8.92
N PHE A 106 5.28 -13.62 -9.46
CA PHE A 106 5.94 -12.49 -8.80
C PHE A 106 4.98 -11.31 -8.63
N GLN A 107 4.15 -11.02 -9.63
CA GLN A 107 3.16 -9.94 -9.56
C GLN A 107 2.12 -10.22 -8.46
N HIS A 108 1.64 -11.45 -8.33
CA HIS A 108 0.71 -11.80 -7.26
C HIS A 108 1.33 -11.56 -5.87
N MET A 109 2.55 -12.06 -5.63
CA MET A 109 3.22 -11.87 -4.33
C MET A 109 3.51 -10.39 -4.06
N PHE A 110 3.94 -9.67 -5.08
CA PHE A 110 4.24 -8.25 -4.99
C PHE A 110 3.00 -7.44 -4.63
N TRP A 111 1.89 -7.63 -5.36
CA TRP A 111 0.66 -6.88 -5.12
C TRP A 111 -0.08 -7.32 -3.87
N PHE A 112 0.01 -8.61 -3.50
CA PHE A 112 -0.54 -9.11 -2.24
C PHE A 112 0.05 -8.37 -1.04
N PHE A 113 1.32 -7.98 -1.10
CA PHE A 113 1.92 -7.07 -0.13
C PHE A 113 1.59 -5.60 -0.41
N GLY A 114 1.80 -5.15 -1.66
CA GLY A 114 1.80 -3.73 -2.00
C GLY A 114 0.43 -3.08 -1.84
N HIS A 115 -0.66 -3.83 -1.99
CA HIS A 115 -2.00 -3.28 -1.87
C HIS A 115 -2.43 -3.04 -0.40
N PRO A 116 -2.23 -3.98 0.54
CA PRO A 116 -2.36 -3.67 1.96
C PRO A 116 -1.41 -2.56 2.45
N GLU A 117 -0.19 -2.48 1.93
CA GLU A 117 0.78 -1.45 2.34
C GLU A 117 0.22 -0.04 2.14
N VAL A 118 -0.48 0.22 1.03
CA VAL A 118 -1.06 1.56 0.80
C VAL A 118 -2.16 1.90 1.79
N TYR A 119 -2.93 0.95 2.30
CA TYR A 119 -3.95 1.24 3.32
C TYR A 119 -3.34 1.56 4.67
N VAL A 120 -2.29 0.85 5.06
CA VAL A 120 -1.54 1.18 6.28
C VAL A 120 -1.05 2.63 6.22
N LEU A 121 -0.57 3.09 5.06
CA LEU A 121 -0.08 4.47 4.89
C LEU A 121 -1.21 5.52 4.92
N ILE A 122 -2.45 5.14 4.61
CA ILE A 122 -3.62 6.03 4.48
C ILE A 122 -4.51 5.99 5.74
N ILE A 123 -4.13 5.27 6.78
CA ILE A 123 -4.81 5.31 8.09
C ILE A 123 -4.01 6.27 9.01
N PRO A 124 -4.23 7.59 8.94
CA PRO A 124 -3.69 8.50 9.93
C PRO A 124 -4.42 8.36 11.26
N GLU A 125 -3.75 8.81 12.33
CA GLU A 125 -4.37 9.14 13.61
C GLU A 125 -5.54 10.09 13.38
N SER A 126 -6.76 9.62 13.65
CA SER A 126 -7.94 10.45 13.62
C SER A 126 -8.48 10.60 15.04
N PRO A 127 -8.60 11.83 15.59
CA PRO A 127 -9.06 12.07 16.96
C PRO A 127 -10.59 11.91 17.09
N VAL A 128 -11.16 10.87 16.47
CA VAL A 128 -12.59 10.78 16.23
C VAL A 128 -13.18 9.67 17.08
N ARG A 129 -13.84 10.09 18.16
CA ARG A 129 -14.56 9.26 19.15
C ARG A 129 -15.80 8.52 18.59
N TYR A 130 -15.91 8.34 17.28
CA TYR A 130 -17.08 7.75 16.63
C TYR A 130 -16.77 6.30 16.23
N LEU A 131 -17.55 5.36 16.80
CA LEU A 131 -17.48 3.93 16.50
C LEU A 131 -17.52 3.64 14.98
N GLY A 132 -18.31 4.41 14.22
CA GLY A 132 -18.39 4.29 12.77
C GLY A 132 -17.06 4.53 12.04
N MET A 133 -16.22 5.44 12.53
CA MET A 133 -14.90 5.70 11.93
C MET A 133 -13.92 4.55 12.23
N VAL A 134 -13.97 3.99 13.45
CA VAL A 134 -13.14 2.83 13.83
C VAL A 134 -13.53 1.60 13.00
N LEU A 135 -14.82 1.31 12.87
CA LEU A 135 -15.31 0.20 12.05
C LEU A 135 -15.01 0.41 10.56
N ALA A 136 -15.08 1.64 10.06
CA ALA A 136 -14.67 1.96 8.69
C ALA A 136 -13.18 1.68 8.48
N MET A 137 -12.30 2.10 9.40
CA MET A 137 -10.87 1.77 9.34
C MET A 137 -10.63 0.25 9.39
N PHE A 138 -11.38 -0.49 10.23
CA PHE A 138 -11.33 -1.96 10.25
C PHE A 138 -11.61 -2.59 8.89
N SER A 139 -12.76 -2.21 8.34
CA SER A 139 -13.22 -2.80 7.09
C SER A 139 -12.26 -2.49 5.94
N ILE A 140 -11.63 -1.31 5.89
CA ILE A 140 -10.62 -0.97 4.87
C ILE A 140 -9.42 -1.91 4.97
N VAL A 141 -8.93 -2.17 6.18
CA VAL A 141 -7.80 -3.08 6.40
C VAL A 141 -8.15 -4.49 5.96
N VAL A 142 -9.27 -5.04 6.44
CA VAL A 142 -9.71 -6.40 6.10
C VAL A 142 -9.95 -6.56 4.60
N LEU A 143 -10.69 -5.64 3.98
CA LEU A 143 -10.98 -5.68 2.54
C LEU A 143 -9.71 -5.47 1.71
N GLY A 144 -8.75 -4.69 2.21
CA GLY A 144 -7.50 -4.45 1.52
C GLY A 144 -6.67 -5.71 1.26
N PHE A 145 -6.85 -6.76 2.06
CA PHE A 145 -6.19 -8.06 1.84
C PHE A 145 -6.83 -8.90 0.74
N ILE A 146 -8.06 -8.59 0.33
CA ILE A 146 -8.86 -9.44 -0.57
C ILE A 146 -8.94 -8.83 -1.98
N VAL A 147 -8.26 -7.71 -2.25
CA VAL A 147 -8.41 -7.00 -3.54
C VAL A 147 -7.13 -6.84 -4.35
N TRP A 148 -5.98 -7.33 -3.90
CA TRP A 148 -4.68 -7.06 -4.55
C TRP A 148 -4.63 -7.32 -6.06
N ALA A 149 -5.38 -8.30 -6.56
CA ALA A 149 -5.35 -8.71 -7.95
C ALA A 149 -5.94 -7.66 -8.92
N TYR A 150 -6.61 -6.59 -8.45
CA TYR A 150 -7.07 -5.53 -9.36
C TYR A 150 -5.92 -4.81 -10.07
N HIS A 151 -4.71 -4.86 -9.52
CA HIS A 151 -3.50 -4.33 -10.20
C HIS A 151 -3.10 -5.15 -11.44
N MET A 152 -3.69 -6.34 -11.61
CA MET A 152 -3.29 -7.35 -12.58
C MET A 152 -4.42 -7.68 -13.57
N PHE A 153 -5.47 -6.86 -13.71
CA PHE A 153 -6.59 -7.18 -14.60
C PHE A 153 -6.22 -7.43 -16.06
N THR A 154 -5.08 -6.92 -16.51
CA THR A 154 -4.61 -7.08 -17.89
C THR A 154 -3.69 -8.29 -18.10
N VAL A 155 -3.44 -9.12 -17.07
CA VAL A 155 -2.55 -10.30 -17.22
C VAL A 155 -3.26 -11.53 -17.81
N GLY A 156 -4.57 -11.43 -18.08
CA GLY A 156 -5.37 -12.53 -18.63
C GLY A 156 -6.05 -13.42 -17.57
N MET A 157 -6.42 -12.86 -16.41
CA MET A 157 -7.24 -13.57 -15.42
C MET A 157 -8.63 -13.93 -15.98
N ASP A 158 -9.25 -14.96 -15.43
CA ASP A 158 -10.60 -15.37 -15.81
C ASP A 158 -11.65 -14.30 -15.44
N ILE A 159 -12.76 -14.31 -16.17
CA ILE A 159 -13.83 -13.30 -16.03
C ILE A 159 -14.43 -13.31 -14.62
N ASN A 160 -14.56 -14.49 -14.00
CA ASN A 160 -15.12 -14.60 -12.66
C ASN A 160 -14.20 -13.92 -11.64
N SER A 161 -12.90 -14.17 -11.69
CA SER A 161 -11.91 -13.50 -10.85
C SER A 161 -11.92 -11.98 -11.06
N ILE A 162 -11.94 -11.50 -12.30
CA ILE A 162 -12.01 -10.06 -12.60
C ILE A 162 -13.26 -9.44 -11.98
N SER A 163 -14.42 -10.09 -12.16
CA SER A 163 -15.69 -9.62 -11.61
C SER A 163 -15.68 -9.58 -10.07
N PHE A 164 -15.13 -10.62 -9.43
CA PHE A 164 -14.99 -10.70 -7.98
C PHE A 164 -14.12 -9.56 -7.44
N PHE A 165 -12.89 -9.43 -7.95
CA PHE A 165 -11.96 -8.41 -7.48
C PHE A 165 -12.46 -6.99 -7.80
N SER A 166 -13.16 -6.79 -8.92
CA SER A 166 -13.81 -5.51 -9.24
C SER A 166 -14.91 -5.17 -8.23
N ALA A 167 -15.79 -6.12 -7.91
CA ALA A 167 -16.89 -5.92 -6.98
C ALA A 167 -16.39 -5.64 -5.55
N VAL A 168 -15.43 -6.42 -5.05
CA VAL A 168 -14.88 -6.23 -3.70
C VAL A 168 -14.08 -4.93 -3.61
N THR A 169 -13.36 -4.53 -4.66
CA THR A 169 -12.68 -3.22 -4.70
C THR A 169 -13.68 -2.07 -4.62
N ALA A 170 -14.82 -2.16 -5.32
CA ALA A 170 -15.87 -1.15 -5.23
C ALA A 170 -16.47 -1.05 -3.82
N LEU A 171 -16.56 -2.16 -3.08
CA LEU A 171 -17.05 -2.20 -1.70
C LEU A 171 -16.22 -1.33 -0.75
N ILE A 172 -14.92 -1.17 -1.00
CA ILE A 172 -14.02 -0.30 -0.20
C ILE A 172 -14.45 1.17 -0.27
N GLY A 173 -15.20 1.57 -1.30
CA GLY A 173 -15.82 2.88 -1.40
C GLY A 173 -16.76 3.22 -0.23
N ILE A 174 -17.44 2.23 0.34
CA ILE A 174 -18.40 2.43 1.45
C ILE A 174 -17.69 2.95 2.72
N PRO A 175 -16.71 2.24 3.32
CA PRO A 175 -16.03 2.74 4.51
C PRO A 175 -15.18 3.97 4.24
N THR A 176 -14.67 4.14 3.01
CA THR A 176 -13.99 5.38 2.61
C THR A 176 -14.95 6.57 2.65
N GLY A 177 -16.18 6.39 2.16
CA GLY A 177 -17.24 7.41 2.24
C GLY A 177 -17.59 7.79 3.68
N VAL A 178 -17.71 6.79 4.58
CA VAL A 178 -17.96 7.04 6.02
C VAL A 178 -16.86 7.94 6.63
N LYS A 179 -15.59 7.70 6.29
CA LYS A 179 -14.47 8.54 6.74
C LYS A 179 -14.59 9.98 6.22
N VAL A 180 -14.86 10.15 4.92
CA VAL A 180 -15.00 11.49 4.31
C VAL A 180 -16.14 12.28 4.94
N ILE A 181 -17.30 11.66 5.15
CA ILE A 181 -18.45 12.30 5.81
C ILE A 181 -18.10 12.69 7.25
N SER A 182 -17.38 11.83 7.97
CA SER A 182 -16.93 12.11 9.33
C SER A 182 -15.98 13.32 9.39
N TRP A 183 -15.08 13.45 8.41
CA TRP A 183 -14.19 14.62 8.31
C TRP A 183 -14.94 15.91 7.99
N VAL A 184 -15.90 15.86 7.06
CA VAL A 184 -16.76 17.03 6.76
C VAL A 184 -17.54 17.44 8.01
N SER A 185 -18.11 16.49 8.74
CA SER A 185 -18.80 16.78 10.01
C SER A 185 -17.88 17.46 11.02
N MET A 186 -16.62 17.03 11.15
CA MET A 186 -15.67 17.69 12.04
C MET A 186 -15.36 19.12 11.62
N LEU A 187 -15.18 19.37 10.32
CA LEU A 187 -14.93 20.71 9.80
C LEU A 187 -16.12 21.65 10.04
N THR A 188 -17.36 21.14 9.98
CA THR A 188 -18.55 21.97 10.27
C THR A 188 -18.68 22.36 11.73
N THR A 189 -18.11 21.58 12.65
CA THR A 189 -18.18 21.83 14.10
C THR A 189 -16.90 22.43 14.69
N GLY A 190 -15.81 22.41 13.92
CA GLY A 190 -14.49 22.89 14.35
C GLY A 190 -14.34 24.40 14.16
N SER A 191 -13.49 25.01 14.99
CA SER A 191 -13.03 26.38 14.78
C SER A 191 -11.68 26.38 14.08
N VAL A 192 -11.45 27.37 13.22
CA VAL A 192 -10.16 27.57 12.53
C VAL A 192 -9.36 28.61 13.30
N GLY A 193 -8.15 28.26 13.72
CA GLY A 193 -7.20 29.13 14.41
C GLY A 193 -6.20 29.81 13.46
N LEU A 194 -5.58 30.89 13.93
CA LEU A 194 -4.53 31.61 13.19
C LEU A 194 -3.25 30.79 12.94
N GLY A 195 -3.02 29.74 13.73
CA GLY A 195 -1.89 28.81 13.58
C GLY A 195 -2.20 27.61 12.68
N ASP A 196 -3.43 27.48 12.20
CA ASP A 196 -3.80 26.34 11.36
C ASP A 196 -3.11 26.45 9.98
N PRO A 197 -2.64 25.34 9.40
CA PRO A 197 -1.88 25.35 8.15
C PRO A 197 -2.78 25.59 6.91
N VAL A 198 -3.76 26.49 6.99
CA VAL A 198 -4.75 26.77 5.95
C VAL A 198 -4.08 27.26 4.66
N ALA A 199 -3.14 28.20 4.76
CA ALA A 199 -2.41 28.70 3.59
C ALA A 199 -1.61 27.57 2.91
N HIS A 200 -0.94 26.72 3.68
CA HIS A 200 -0.23 25.56 3.15
C HIS A 200 -1.17 24.56 2.48
N CYS A 201 -2.33 24.29 3.09
CA CYS A 201 -3.38 23.44 2.53
C CYS A 201 -3.88 23.97 1.16
N ILE A 202 -4.16 25.29 1.06
CA ILE A 202 -4.61 25.90 -0.20
C ILE A 202 -3.53 25.82 -1.28
N VAL A 203 -2.29 26.22 -0.95
CA VAL A 203 -1.18 26.23 -1.93
C VAL A 203 -0.86 24.82 -2.42
N SER A 204 -0.77 23.86 -1.50
CA SER A 204 -0.55 22.45 -1.86
C SER A 204 -1.72 21.86 -2.64
N GLY A 205 -2.96 22.19 -2.28
CA GLY A 205 -4.16 21.77 -3.00
C GLY A 205 -4.19 22.29 -4.44
N VAL A 206 -3.93 23.57 -4.65
CA VAL A 206 -3.84 24.16 -6.00
C VAL A 206 -2.70 23.54 -6.79
N GLY A 207 -1.50 23.44 -6.19
CA GLY A 207 -0.34 22.85 -6.84
C GLY A 207 -0.56 21.38 -7.24
N PHE A 208 -1.19 20.59 -6.36
CA PHE A 208 -1.54 19.19 -6.62
C PHE A 208 -2.49 19.07 -7.82
N ASN A 209 -3.54 19.89 -7.87
CA ASN A 209 -4.50 19.87 -8.97
C ASN A 209 -3.86 20.28 -10.30
N LEU A 210 -3.08 21.36 -10.32
CA LEU A 210 -2.39 21.81 -11.54
C LEU A 210 -1.41 20.75 -12.07
N CYS A 211 -0.78 19.99 -11.17
CA CYS A 211 0.22 18.99 -11.56
C CYS A 211 -0.41 17.67 -12.01
N LEU A 212 -1.44 17.17 -11.32
CA LEU A 212 -1.99 15.83 -11.54
C LEU A 212 -3.30 15.81 -12.36
N PHE A 213 -4.10 16.88 -12.36
CA PHE A 213 -5.34 16.90 -13.14
C PHE A 213 -5.08 16.75 -14.65
N PRO A 214 -4.09 17.44 -15.26
CA PRO A 214 -3.76 17.23 -16.68
C PRO A 214 -3.37 15.80 -17.03
N MET A 215 -2.84 15.02 -16.07
CA MET A 215 -2.48 13.61 -16.32
C MET A 215 -3.70 12.75 -16.65
N HIS A 216 -4.89 13.10 -16.17
CA HIS A 216 -6.13 12.40 -16.51
C HIS A 216 -6.46 12.59 -17.99
N TYR A 217 -6.37 13.84 -18.49
CA TYR A 217 -6.57 14.16 -19.89
C TYR A 217 -5.57 13.40 -20.78
N PHE A 218 -4.27 13.50 -20.48
CA PHE A 218 -3.25 12.79 -21.26
C PHE A 218 -3.43 11.27 -21.22
N GLY A 219 -3.80 10.71 -20.07
CA GLY A 219 -4.10 9.29 -19.94
C GLY A 219 -5.28 8.85 -20.81
N MET A 220 -6.37 9.63 -20.85
CA MET A 220 -7.51 9.37 -21.74
C MET A 220 -7.16 9.53 -23.22
N CYS A 221 -6.25 10.44 -23.56
CA CYS A 221 -5.68 10.56 -24.91
C CYS A 221 -4.69 9.43 -25.25
N GLY A 222 -4.48 8.45 -24.37
CA GLY A 222 -3.64 7.29 -24.62
C GLY A 222 -2.15 7.49 -24.36
N LEU A 223 -1.73 8.57 -23.68
CA LEU A 223 -0.33 8.74 -23.30
C LEU A 223 0.07 7.62 -22.33
N PRO A 224 0.99 6.71 -22.70
CA PRO A 224 1.39 5.63 -21.82
C PRO A 224 2.29 6.15 -20.70
N ARG A 225 2.23 5.49 -19.54
CA ARG A 225 3.14 5.79 -18.43
C ARG A 225 4.57 5.40 -18.81
N ARG A 226 5.55 6.18 -18.34
CA ARG A 226 7.01 5.91 -18.44
C ARG A 226 7.61 6.00 -19.85
N VAL A 227 7.04 6.83 -20.72
CA VAL A 227 7.69 7.21 -21.97
C VAL A 227 8.56 8.45 -21.72
N CYS A 228 9.82 8.39 -22.13
CA CYS A 228 10.64 9.58 -22.31
C CYS A 228 10.48 9.96 -23.78
N VAL A 229 9.69 11.00 -24.06
CA VAL A 229 9.63 11.63 -25.39
C VAL A 229 10.73 12.68 -25.46
#